data_AF-A0AAV6DAR8-F1
#
_entry.id   AF-A0AAV6DAR8-F1
#
_cell.length_a   1.000
_cell.length_b   1.000
_cell.length_c   1.000
_cell.angle_alpha   90.00
_cell.angle_beta   90.00
_cell.angle_gamma   90.00
#
_symmetry.space_group_name_H-M   'P 1'
#
loop_
_entity.id
_entity.type
_entity.pdbx_description
1 polymer ?
#
loop_
_entity_poly.entity_id
_entity_poly.type
_entity_poly.pdbx_seq_one_letter_code
_entity_poly.pdbx_strand_id
1 'polypeptide(L)'
;MRPPGARALGGVLLLAVAAAPARAQDSAEVARARQVLEHYLACERSGRFAPCWPLLSSRVQAEWARQGRGTVEEYAASRGADEPRFSDFRVQRIRRSPARVIFVVEATTGTPARPGRERVEYAVLRQGGQWRIDGRRVGASETTP
;
A
#
# COMPACT_ATOMS: atom_id res chain seq x y z
N MET A 1 68.30 22.97 25.72
CA MET A 1 67.11 23.00 26.59
C MET A 1 65.87 22.76 25.74
N ARG A 2 65.06 21.73 26.05
CA ARG A 2 63.68 21.54 25.55
C ARG A 2 62.76 21.60 26.78
N PRO A 3 61.52 22.10 26.66
CA PRO A 3 60.42 21.15 26.46
C PRO A 3 59.46 21.51 25.32
N PRO A 4 58.56 20.58 24.95
CA PRO A 4 57.79 20.57 23.71
C PRO A 4 56.33 21.05 23.90
N GLY A 5 55.77 21.72 22.89
CA GLY A 5 54.37 22.15 22.87
C GLY A 5 53.53 21.33 21.90
N ALA A 6 52.84 20.33 22.45
CA ALA A 6 51.67 19.57 21.99
C ALA A 6 51.28 19.56 20.50
N ARG A 7 51.27 18.34 19.96
CA ARG A 7 50.52 17.88 18.78
C ARG A 7 49.00 17.90 19.02
N ALA A 8 48.30 18.16 17.92
CA ALA A 8 47.10 17.48 17.42
C ALA A 8 45.75 17.67 18.13
N LEU A 9 44.72 18.05 17.35
CA LEU A 9 43.73 17.12 16.78
C LEU A 9 42.58 17.95 16.21
N GLY A 10 42.68 18.31 14.91
CA GLY A 10 41.53 18.78 14.15
C GLY A 10 40.57 17.61 13.97
N GLY A 11 39.50 17.59 14.76
CA GLY A 11 38.50 16.53 14.73
C GLY A 11 37.83 16.45 13.36
N VAL A 12 38.11 15.37 12.64
CA VAL A 12 37.31 14.95 11.49
C VAL A 12 35.97 14.46 12.05
N LEU A 13 34.92 15.28 11.94
CA LEU A 13 33.54 14.82 12.11
C LEU A 13 33.22 13.87 10.95
N LEU A 14 33.50 12.59 11.16
CA LEU A 14 32.93 11.52 10.34
C LEU A 14 31.42 11.52 10.57
N LEU A 15 30.68 12.09 9.63
CA LEU A 15 29.25 11.85 9.45
C LEU A 15 29.06 10.35 9.18
N ALA A 16 28.89 9.59 10.26
CA ALA A 16 28.42 8.22 10.19
C ALA A 16 26.97 8.24 9.69
N VAL A 17 26.81 8.16 8.37
CA VAL A 17 25.54 7.78 7.74
C VAL A 17 25.30 6.35 8.18
N ALA A 18 24.61 6.18 9.31
CA ALA A 18 24.17 4.88 9.78
C ALA A 18 23.23 4.30 8.74
N ALA A 19 23.76 3.46 7.86
CA ALA A 19 22.99 2.65 6.95
C ALA A 19 22.07 1.77 7.81
N ALA A 20 20.80 2.16 7.92
CA ALA A 20 19.81 1.37 8.62
C ALA A 20 19.82 -0.04 7.98
N PRO A 21 19.78 -1.11 8.79
CA PRO A 21 19.84 -2.46 8.26
C PRO A 21 18.68 -2.68 7.29
N ALA A 22 18.96 -3.23 6.10
CA ALA A 22 17.98 -3.40 5.02
C ALA A 22 16.65 -4.02 5.49
N ARG A 23 16.69 -4.96 6.44
CA ARG A 23 15.49 -5.57 7.05
C ARG A 23 14.58 -4.59 7.80
N ALA A 24 15.14 -3.57 8.45
CA ALA A 24 14.36 -2.54 9.14
C ALA A 24 13.70 -1.58 8.14
N GLN A 25 14.43 -1.19 7.09
CA GLN A 25 13.89 -0.39 5.99
C GLN A 25 12.77 -1.13 5.26
N ASP A 26 12.94 -2.42 4.98
CA ASP A 26 11.92 -3.26 4.35
C ASP A 26 10.65 -3.38 5.19
N SER A 27 10.81 -3.54 6.50
CA SER A 27 9.68 -3.57 7.44
C SER A 27 8.92 -2.25 7.43
N ALA A 28 9.64 -1.12 7.39
CA ALA A 28 9.03 0.21 7.33
C ALA A 28 8.30 0.46 6.01
N GLU A 29 8.85 0.01 4.87
CA GLU A 29 8.18 0.13 3.57
C GLU A 29 6.89 -0.69 3.51
N VAL A 30 6.91 -1.92 4.03
CA VAL A 30 5.70 -2.75 4.10
C VAL A 30 4.65 -2.11 5.03
N ALA A 31 5.06 -1.53 6.15
CA ALA A 31 4.15 -0.82 7.05
C ALA A 31 3.50 0.38 6.34
N ARG A 32 4.26 1.17 5.57
CA ARG A 32 3.71 2.27 4.76
C ARG A 32 2.74 1.79 3.69
N ALA A 33 3.09 0.74 2.96
CA ALA A 33 2.19 0.14 1.97
C ALA A 33 0.91 -0.39 2.62
N ARG A 34 1.01 -0.95 3.84
CA ARG A 34 -0.12 -1.44 4.62
C ARG A 34 -1.05 -0.31 5.05
N GLN A 35 -0.52 0.82 5.51
CA GLN A 35 -1.33 2.00 5.87
C GLN A 35 -2.18 2.49 4.68
N VAL A 36 -1.60 2.52 3.48
CA VAL A 36 -2.35 2.89 2.26
C VAL A 36 -3.47 1.88 1.97
N LEU A 37 -3.19 0.58 2.11
CA LEU A 37 -4.21 -0.45 1.96
C LEU A 37 -5.32 -0.30 3.00
N GLU A 38 -4.99 -0.13 4.27
CA GLU A 38 -5.97 0.01 5.35
C GLU A 38 -6.87 1.24 5.15
N HIS A 39 -6.31 2.36 4.68
CA HIS A 39 -7.08 3.54 4.31
C HIS A 39 -8.02 3.25 3.12
N TYR A 40 -7.53 2.56 2.09
CA TYR A 40 -8.36 2.16 0.95
C TYR A 40 -9.51 1.23 1.37
N LEU A 41 -9.24 0.24 2.22
CA LEU A 41 -10.29 -0.67 2.71
C LEU A 41 -11.29 0.04 3.63
N ALA A 42 -10.86 1.04 4.40
CA ALA A 42 -11.75 1.85 5.21
C ALA A 42 -12.72 2.68 4.36
N CYS A 43 -12.24 3.29 3.26
CA CYS A 43 -13.13 4.03 2.36
C CYS A 43 -14.12 3.09 1.65
N GLU A 44 -13.68 1.90 1.20
CA GLU A 44 -14.59 0.89 0.61
C GLU A 44 -15.67 0.43 1.60
N ARG A 45 -15.32 0.12 2.86
CA ARG A 45 -16.30 -0.29 3.88
C ARG A 45 -17.30 0.80 4.21
N SER A 46 -16.88 2.06 4.16
CA SER A 46 -17.75 3.19 4.48
C SER A 46 -18.76 3.54 3.39
N GLY A 47 -18.63 2.96 2.18
CA GLY A 47 -19.39 3.36 0.99
C GLY A 47 -19.05 4.76 0.47
N ARG A 48 -18.15 5.50 1.13
CA ARG A 48 -17.67 6.80 0.68
C ARG A 48 -16.42 6.60 -0.16
N PHE A 49 -16.59 6.59 -1.48
CA PHE A 49 -15.52 6.25 -2.42
C PHE A 49 -14.66 7.44 -2.87
N ALA A 50 -15.12 8.69 -2.74
CA ALA A 50 -14.31 9.86 -3.12
C ALA A 50 -12.92 9.89 -2.42
N PRO A 51 -12.79 9.58 -1.12
CA PRO A 51 -11.49 9.44 -0.47
C PRO A 51 -10.59 8.31 -1.00
N CYS A 52 -11.14 7.31 -1.70
CA CYS A 52 -10.35 6.23 -2.28
C CYS A 52 -9.58 6.69 -3.53
N TRP A 53 -10.12 7.65 -4.29
CA TRP A 53 -9.55 8.10 -5.55
C TRP A 53 -8.07 8.54 -5.45
N PRO A 54 -7.68 9.42 -4.52
CA PRO A 54 -6.27 9.78 -4.38
C PRO A 54 -5.41 8.59 -4.00
N LEU A 55 -5.92 7.50 -3.42
CA LEU A 55 -5.09 6.35 -3.07
C LEU A 55 -4.70 5.50 -4.29
N LEU A 56 -5.37 5.69 -5.43
CA LEU A 56 -5.12 4.93 -6.66
C LEU A 56 -3.82 5.33 -7.36
N SER A 57 -3.20 4.38 -8.06
CA SER A 57 -2.05 4.66 -8.93
C SER A 57 -2.49 5.47 -10.15
N SER A 58 -1.55 6.20 -10.77
CA SER A 58 -1.82 6.94 -12.01
C SER A 58 -2.31 6.03 -13.14
N ARG A 59 -1.78 4.81 -13.22
CA ARG A 59 -2.24 3.79 -14.18
C ARG A 59 -3.71 3.46 -13.96
N VAL A 60 -4.11 3.19 -12.73
CA VAL A 60 -5.51 2.87 -12.38
C VAL A 60 -6.41 4.07 -12.65
N GLN A 61 -6.01 5.29 -12.27
CA GLN A 61 -6.78 6.49 -12.57
C GLN A 61 -6.95 6.69 -14.09
N ALA A 62 -5.90 6.44 -14.89
CA ALA A 62 -5.99 6.50 -16.35
C ALA A 62 -6.90 5.39 -16.93
N GLU A 63 -6.94 4.20 -16.33
CA GLU A 63 -7.87 3.13 -16.70
C GLU A 63 -9.33 3.53 -16.45
N TRP A 64 -9.62 4.18 -15.33
CA TRP A 64 -10.93 4.73 -15.04
C TRP A 64 -11.30 5.89 -15.97
N ALA A 65 -10.35 6.77 -16.28
CA ALA A 65 -10.55 7.84 -17.26
C ALA A 65 -10.91 7.31 -18.65
N ARG A 66 -10.26 6.24 -19.11
CA ARG A 66 -10.61 5.56 -20.38
C ARG A 66 -12.03 4.98 -20.40
N GLN A 67 -12.63 4.75 -19.25
CA GLN A 67 -14.02 4.28 -19.11
C GLN A 67 -15.03 5.42 -18.93
N GLY A 68 -14.61 6.67 -19.10
CA GLY A 68 -15.46 7.85 -18.87
C GLY A 68 -15.71 8.13 -17.40
N ARG A 69 -14.78 7.73 -16.52
CA ARG A 69 -14.90 7.87 -15.06
C ARG A 69 -13.62 8.45 -14.47
N GLY A 70 -13.07 9.48 -15.12
CA GLY A 70 -11.74 10.02 -14.86
C GLY A 70 -11.67 11.02 -13.71
N THR A 71 -12.82 11.41 -13.16
CA THR A 71 -12.92 12.33 -12.03
C THR A 71 -13.22 11.60 -10.72
N VAL A 72 -12.96 12.28 -9.59
CA VAL A 72 -13.28 11.78 -8.26
C VAL A 72 -14.77 11.47 -8.14
N GLU A 73 -15.60 12.37 -8.67
CA GLU A 73 -17.06 12.31 -8.61
C GLU A 73 -17.60 11.14 -9.42
N GLU A 74 -17.14 10.95 -10.66
CA GLU A 74 -17.57 9.82 -11.51
C GLU A 74 -17.12 8.48 -10.95
N TYR A 75 -15.89 8.40 -10.44
CA TYR A 75 -15.41 7.21 -9.74
C TYR A 75 -16.27 6.90 -8.51
N ALA A 76 -16.53 7.92 -7.67
CA ALA A 76 -17.30 7.75 -6.45
C ALA A 76 -18.74 7.34 -6.73
N ALA A 77 -19.38 7.96 -7.74
CA ALA A 77 -20.72 7.61 -8.19
C ALA A 77 -20.77 6.18 -8.74
N SER A 78 -19.82 5.80 -9.59
CA SER A 78 -19.77 4.46 -10.18
C SER A 78 -19.53 3.37 -9.14
N ARG A 79 -18.65 3.60 -8.17
CA ARG A 79 -18.37 2.63 -7.11
C ARG A 79 -19.46 2.61 -6.06
N GLY A 80 -20.07 3.75 -5.76
CA GLY A 80 -21.17 3.89 -4.80
C GLY A 80 -22.50 3.30 -5.28
N ALA A 81 -22.67 3.12 -6.59
CA ALA A 81 -23.78 2.37 -7.15
C ALA A 81 -23.69 0.86 -6.88
N ASP A 82 -22.49 0.35 -6.57
CA ASP A 82 -22.29 -1.04 -6.13
C ASP A 82 -22.45 -1.14 -4.60
N GLU A 83 -23.21 -2.11 -4.10
CA GLU A 83 -23.26 -2.38 -2.66
C GLU A 83 -21.86 -2.77 -2.14
N PRO A 84 -21.43 -2.32 -0.94
CA PRO A 84 -20.15 -2.71 -0.36
C PRO A 84 -20.02 -4.23 -0.26
N ARG A 85 -19.25 -4.80 -1.20
CA ARG A 85 -19.13 -6.26 -1.37
C ARG A 85 -18.50 -6.98 -0.17
N PHE A 86 -17.76 -6.25 0.68
CA PHE A 86 -16.96 -6.84 1.75
C PHE A 86 -17.12 -6.07 3.05
N SER A 87 -17.29 -6.80 4.16
CA SER A 87 -17.50 -6.22 5.50
C SER A 87 -16.25 -6.27 6.39
N ASP A 88 -15.37 -7.24 6.17
CA ASP A 88 -14.14 -7.44 6.93
C ASP A 88 -13.00 -7.90 6.03
N PHE A 89 -11.76 -7.63 6.45
CA PHE A 89 -10.54 -7.90 5.71
C PHE A 89 -9.41 -8.35 6.63
N ARG A 90 -8.85 -9.54 6.39
CA ARG A 90 -7.70 -10.07 7.12
C ARG A 90 -6.53 -10.33 6.18
N VAL A 91 -5.38 -9.69 6.44
CA VAL A 91 -4.14 -9.96 5.69
C VAL A 91 -3.64 -11.36 6.05
N GLN A 92 -3.55 -12.24 5.05
CA GLN A 92 -3.08 -13.62 5.16
C GLN A 92 -1.61 -13.79 4.74
N ARG A 93 -1.21 -13.11 3.66
CA ARG A 93 0.15 -13.23 3.10
C ARG A 93 0.59 -11.90 2.51
N ILE A 94 1.88 -11.60 2.60
CA ILE A 94 2.50 -10.42 1.98
C ILE A 94 3.62 -10.89 1.04
N ARG A 95 3.52 -10.58 -0.25
CA ARG A 95 4.59 -10.76 -1.23
C ARG A 95 5.22 -9.42 -1.56
N ARG A 96 6.53 -9.37 -1.70
CA ARG A 96 7.29 -8.12 -1.77
C ARG A 96 8.24 -8.12 -2.95
N SER A 97 8.45 -6.93 -3.49
CA SER A 97 9.47 -6.58 -4.49
C SER A 97 9.85 -5.10 -4.28
N PRO A 98 10.99 -4.62 -4.82
CA PRO A 98 11.52 -3.28 -4.51
C PRO A 98 10.53 -2.12 -4.70
N ALA A 99 9.62 -2.22 -5.69
CA ALA A 99 8.64 -1.19 -5.99
C ALA A 99 7.19 -1.61 -5.73
N ARG A 100 6.93 -2.85 -5.29
CA ARG A 100 5.56 -3.38 -5.20
C ARG A 100 5.40 -4.34 -4.02
N VAL A 101 4.32 -4.13 -3.28
CA VAL A 101 3.85 -5.03 -2.23
C VAL A 101 2.51 -5.60 -2.64
N ILE A 102 2.33 -6.90 -2.54
CA ILE A 102 1.05 -7.57 -2.77
C ILE A 102 0.55 -8.14 -1.47
N PHE A 103 -0.61 -7.65 -1.03
CA PHE A 103 -1.32 -8.17 0.14
C PHE A 103 -2.36 -9.17 -0.34
N VAL A 104 -2.24 -10.41 0.13
CA VAL A 104 -3.28 -11.42 0.01
C VAL A 104 -4.17 -11.27 1.23
N VAL A 105 -5.42 -10.94 0.99
CA VAL A 105 -6.43 -10.62 1.99
C VAL A 105 -7.57 -11.64 1.88
N GLU A 106 -8.02 -12.17 3.01
CA GLU A 106 -9.30 -12.85 3.11
C GLU A 106 -10.36 -11.80 3.44
N ALA A 107 -11.39 -11.70 2.62
CA ALA A 107 -12.48 -10.75 2.77
C ALA A 107 -13.79 -11.48 3.06
N THR A 108 -14.57 -10.97 4.01
CA THR A 108 -15.91 -11.48 4.32
C THR A 108 -16.92 -10.87 3.35
N THR A 109 -17.72 -11.72 2.70
CA THR A 109 -18.78 -11.37 1.74
C THR A 109 -20.12 -11.94 2.24
N GLY A 110 -21.22 -11.62 1.56
CA GLY A 110 -22.56 -12.09 1.91
C GLY A 110 -23.16 -11.35 3.11
N THR A 111 -24.23 -11.92 3.67
CA THR A 111 -24.93 -11.32 4.81
C THR A 111 -24.43 -11.91 6.13
N PRO A 112 -24.66 -11.24 7.28
CA PRO A 112 -24.34 -11.83 8.59
C PRO A 112 -24.97 -13.21 8.82
N ALA A 113 -26.11 -13.50 8.18
CA ALA A 113 -26.79 -14.79 8.27
C ALA A 113 -26.15 -15.88 7.38
N ARG A 114 -25.44 -15.49 6.32
CA ARG A 114 -24.73 -16.41 5.39
C ARG A 114 -23.41 -15.77 4.96
N PRO A 115 -22.40 -15.75 5.85
CA PRO A 115 -21.12 -15.17 5.53
C PRO A 115 -20.38 -16.06 4.54
N GLY A 116 -19.96 -15.48 3.42
CA GLY A 116 -18.98 -16.06 2.51
C GLY A 116 -17.58 -15.53 2.79
N ARG A 117 -16.56 -16.21 2.27
CA ARG A 117 -15.19 -15.73 2.30
C ARG A 117 -14.60 -15.73 0.90
N GLU A 118 -13.92 -14.65 0.55
CA GLU A 118 -13.23 -14.50 -0.71
C GLU A 118 -11.78 -14.12 -0.50
N ARG A 119 -10.89 -14.69 -1.31
CA ARG A 119 -9.50 -14.23 -1.37
C ARG A 119 -9.41 -13.08 -2.37
N VAL A 120 -8.82 -11.98 -1.90
CA VAL A 120 -8.56 -10.77 -2.68
C VAL A 120 -7.08 -10.43 -2.60
N GLU A 121 -6.46 -10.16 -3.74
CA GLU A 121 -5.09 -9.69 -3.80
C GLU A 121 -5.06 -8.22 -4.14
N TYR A 122 -4.47 -7.41 -3.25
CA TYR A 122 -4.25 -5.98 -3.46
C TYR A 122 -2.79 -5.73 -3.82
N ALA A 123 -2.57 -5.07 -4.97
CA ALA A 123 -1.26 -4.61 -5.35
C ALA A 123 -1.09 -3.15 -4.92
N VAL A 124 0.00 -2.87 -4.20
CA VAL A 124 0.39 -1.52 -3.80
C VAL A 124 1.76 -1.23 -4.42
N LEU A 125 1.84 -0.17 -5.23
CA LEU A 125 3.02 0.21 -6.01
C LEU A 125 3.60 1.51 -5.46
N ARG A 126 4.92 1.62 -5.44
CA ARG A 126 5.63 2.86 -5.15
C ARG A 126 5.68 3.72 -6.41
N GLN A 127 5.03 4.87 -6.38
CA GLN A 127 4.98 5.85 -7.47
C GLN A 127 5.30 7.24 -6.91
N GLY A 128 6.33 7.90 -7.46
CA GLY A 128 6.70 9.26 -7.03
C GLY A 128 7.03 9.36 -5.53
N GLY A 129 7.65 8.32 -4.97
CA GLY A 129 7.98 8.25 -3.53
C GLY A 129 6.80 7.88 -2.62
N GLN A 130 5.59 7.72 -3.15
CA GLN A 130 4.38 7.38 -2.38
C GLN A 130 3.85 6.00 -2.75
N TRP A 131 3.24 5.32 -1.79
CA TRP A 131 2.55 4.05 -2.04
C TRP A 131 1.13 4.31 -2.54
N ARG A 132 0.71 3.60 -3.59
CA ARG A 132 -0.60 3.76 -4.23
C ARG A 132 -1.19 2.38 -4.56
N ILE A 133 -2.51 2.27 -4.55
CA ILE A 133 -3.25 1.07 -4.96
C ILE A 133 -3.16 0.93 -6.47
N ASP A 134 -2.48 -0.11 -6.93
CA ASP A 134 -2.31 -0.44 -8.34
C ASP A 134 -3.32 -1.50 -8.81
N GLY A 135 -4.31 -1.81 -8.00
CA GLY A 135 -5.45 -2.64 -8.37
C GLY A 135 -5.68 -3.81 -7.44
N ARG A 136 -6.78 -4.51 -7.69
CA ARG A 136 -7.18 -5.70 -6.95
C ARG A 136 -7.53 -6.84 -7.89
N ARG A 137 -7.35 -8.07 -7.41
CA ARG A 137 -7.79 -9.28 -8.09
C ARG A 137 -8.61 -10.12 -7.11
N VAL A 138 -9.83 -10.46 -7.51
CA VAL A 138 -10.74 -11.30 -6.74
C VAL A 138 -10.73 -12.70 -7.35
N GLY A 139 -10.61 -13.74 -6.53
CA GLY A 139 -10.74 -15.13 -6.97
C GLY A 139 -9.69 -16.08 -6.38
N ALA A 140 -9.88 -17.37 -6.67
CA ALA A 140 -8.89 -18.39 -6.37
C ALA A 140 -7.65 -18.17 -7.24
N SER A 141 -6.49 -17.99 -6.62
CA SER A 141 -5.22 -18.17 -7.31
C SER A 141 -4.33 -19.03 -6.44
N GLU A 142 -4.60 -20.33 -6.56
CA GLU A 142 -3.55 -21.27 -6.87
C GLU A 142 -3.72 -21.68 -8.34
N THR A 143 -2.91 -21.07 -9.19
CA THR A 143 -2.31 -21.73 -10.34
C THR A 143 -0.81 -21.46 -10.20
N THR A 144 -0.18 -22.24 -9.32
CA THR A 144 0.71 -23.39 -9.59
C THR A 144 2.18 -22.95 -9.81
N PRO A 145 3.17 -23.81 -9.56
CA PRO A 145 3.31 -25.19 -10.03
C PRO A 145 2.61 -26.26 -9.18
#